data_AF-A0A841PF91-F1
#
_entry.id   AF-A0A841PF91-F1
#
_cell.length_a   1.000
_cell.length_b   1.000
_cell.length_c   1.000
_cell.angle_alpha   90.00
_cell.angle_beta   90.00
_cell.angle_gamma   90.00
#
_symmetry.space_group_name_H-M   'P 1'
#
loop_
_entity.id
_entity.type
_entity.pdbx_description
1 polymer ?
#
loop_
_entity_poly.entity_id
_entity_poly.type
_entity_poly.pdbx_seq_one_letter_code
_entity_poly.pdbx_strand_id
1 'polypeptide(L)'
;MAKGQSATVPGNQQAPLSGDDLECGDFGTYAKLNKKNAETVNMERDHVPSGGALVRRALKSKRGMSTAQKDCVESAVTRHGQTIAIPAWIHEKYSQTYKSKNTEARMNRDGASPEAMNRARGRNTAAIHAGLIKEGLHKCAAKYAAAVEEIKKVDIQENINKAIKKCCKKYR
;
A
#
# COMPACT_ATOMS: atom_id res chain seq x y z
N MET A 1 54.50 21.41 -3.89
CA MET A 1 53.63 20.73 -4.87
C MET A 1 52.24 20.61 -4.25
N ALA A 2 51.22 21.09 -4.96
CA ALA A 2 49.82 20.99 -4.57
C ALA A 2 49.23 19.61 -4.94
N LYS A 3 48.02 19.36 -4.42
CA LYS A 3 47.04 18.29 -4.72
C LYS A 3 47.08 17.12 -3.73
N GLY A 4 45.99 16.67 -3.12
CA GLY A 4 44.59 17.04 -3.31
C GLY A 4 43.73 16.62 -2.13
N GLN A 5 42.71 17.43 -1.86
CA GLN A 5 41.61 17.16 -0.95
C GLN A 5 40.75 16.05 -1.58
N SER A 6 40.59 14.93 -0.88
CA SER A 6 39.54 13.96 -1.21
C SER A 6 38.31 14.33 -0.41
N ALA A 7 37.40 15.07 -1.05
CA ALA A 7 36.09 15.37 -0.51
C ALA A 7 35.24 14.08 -0.56
N THR A 8 35.14 13.39 0.57
CA THR A 8 34.09 12.38 0.77
C THR A 8 32.75 13.10 0.83
N VAL A 9 31.95 12.92 -0.23
CA VAL A 9 30.52 13.26 -0.25
C VAL A 9 29.84 12.44 0.85
N PRO A 10 29.18 13.05 1.85
CA PRO A 10 28.38 12.27 2.79
C PRO A 10 27.17 11.74 2.02
N GLY A 11 27.08 10.41 1.98
CA GLY A 11 25.86 9.72 1.56
C GLY A 11 24.68 10.28 2.33
N ASN A 12 23.60 10.52 1.60
CA ASN A 12 22.33 11.03 2.08
C ASN A 12 21.75 10.08 3.14
N GLN A 13 22.20 10.20 4.39
CA GLN A 13 21.57 9.58 5.54
C GLN A 13 20.27 10.33 5.77
N GLN A 14 19.19 9.79 5.20
CA GLN A 14 17.85 10.23 5.53
C GLN A 14 17.69 10.07 7.04
N ALA A 15 17.54 11.19 7.74
CA ALA A 15 17.30 11.21 9.17
C ALA A 15 16.14 10.27 9.51
N PRO A 16 16.23 9.48 10.61
CA PRO A 16 15.15 8.61 11.02
C PRO A 16 13.88 9.46 11.19
N LEU A 17 12.80 9.05 10.52
CA LEU A 17 11.49 9.65 10.68
C LEU A 17 11.15 9.60 12.18
N SER A 18 10.90 10.77 12.78
CA SER A 18 10.64 10.98 14.20
C SER A 18 9.30 10.41 14.70
N GLY A 19 8.75 9.41 14.01
CA GLY A 19 7.49 8.76 14.38
C GLY A 19 7.71 7.44 15.08
N ASP A 20 6.77 7.09 15.95
CA ASP A 20 6.70 5.79 16.62
C ASP A 20 6.96 4.62 15.64
N ASP A 21 7.52 3.53 16.15
CA ASP A 21 7.71 2.31 15.38
C ASP A 21 6.37 1.78 14.83
N LEU A 22 6.43 1.27 13.60
CA LEU A 22 5.30 0.62 12.96
C LEU A 22 5.10 -0.76 13.58
N GLU A 23 3.89 -1.02 14.09
CA GLU A 23 3.56 -2.31 14.70
C GLU A 23 2.72 -3.18 13.76
N CYS A 24 2.87 -4.50 13.86
CA CYS A 24 1.97 -5.39 13.12
C CYS A 24 0.50 -5.15 13.48
N GLY A 25 -0.33 -5.06 12.43
CA GLY A 25 -1.75 -4.76 12.53
C GLY A 25 -2.07 -3.27 12.69
N ASP A 26 -1.06 -2.39 12.71
CA ASP A 26 -1.31 -0.97 12.52
C ASP A 26 -2.09 -0.75 11.22
N PHE A 27 -3.21 -0.05 11.33
CA PHE A 27 -4.15 0.16 10.24
C PHE A 27 -4.41 1.65 10.00
N GLY A 28 -4.53 2.01 8.73
CA GLY A 28 -4.96 3.32 8.29
C GLY A 28 -4.65 3.55 6.82
N THR A 29 -4.60 4.80 6.41
CA THR A 29 -4.12 5.14 5.06
C THR A 29 -2.61 4.98 4.97
N TYR A 30 -2.11 4.65 3.79
CA TYR A 30 -0.66 4.61 3.53
C TYR A 30 0.04 5.89 4.01
N ALA A 31 -0.50 7.08 3.71
CA ALA A 31 0.07 8.35 4.12
C ALA A 31 0.14 8.53 5.65
N LYS A 32 -0.79 7.93 6.41
CA LYS A 32 -0.75 7.94 7.88
C LYS A 32 0.36 7.02 8.39
N LEU A 33 0.40 5.78 7.88
CA LEU A 33 1.39 4.78 8.30
C LEU A 33 2.81 5.10 7.82
N ASN A 34 2.97 5.88 6.75
CA ASN A 34 4.26 6.35 6.24
C ASN A 34 4.96 7.36 7.18
N LYS A 35 4.28 7.82 8.24
CA LYS A 35 4.88 8.66 9.27
C LYS A 35 5.60 7.86 10.36
N LYS A 36 5.33 6.56 10.45
CA LYS A 36 5.93 5.64 11.42
C LYS A 36 7.19 5.00 10.87
N ASN A 37 8.14 4.64 11.72
CA ASN A 37 9.36 3.96 11.30
C ASN A 37 9.07 2.48 10.99
N ALA A 38 9.44 2.01 9.79
CA ALA A 38 9.19 0.64 9.34
C ALA A 38 10.47 -0.15 9.05
N GLU A 39 11.55 0.53 8.68
CA GLU A 39 12.79 -0.11 8.22
C GLU A 39 13.57 -0.70 9.39
N THR A 40 13.72 0.04 10.48
CA THR A 40 14.47 -0.45 11.66
C THR A 40 13.78 -1.61 12.37
N VAL A 41 12.46 -1.76 12.15
CA VAL A 41 11.63 -2.81 12.75
C VAL A 41 11.23 -3.90 11.74
N ASN A 42 11.79 -3.88 10.52
CA ASN A 42 11.53 -4.88 9.46
C ASN A 42 10.04 -5.09 9.14
N MET A 43 9.28 -4.00 9.11
CA MET A 43 7.87 -3.98 8.80
C MET A 43 7.61 -3.43 7.40
N GLU A 44 6.52 -3.88 6.78
CA GLU A 44 6.02 -3.34 5.51
C GLU A 44 4.58 -2.85 5.64
N ARG A 45 4.23 -1.95 4.73
CA ARG A 45 2.92 -1.31 4.61
C ARG A 45 2.17 -1.94 3.45
N ASP A 46 1.36 -2.97 3.70
CA ASP A 46 0.61 -3.68 2.66
C ASP A 46 -0.70 -2.96 2.33
N HIS A 47 -0.88 -2.57 1.07
CA HIS A 47 -2.13 -2.00 0.57
C HIS A 47 -3.20 -3.08 0.40
N VAL A 48 -4.40 -2.81 0.90
CA VAL A 48 -5.51 -3.75 0.85
C VAL A 48 -6.76 -3.08 0.23
N PRO A 49 -7.14 -3.41 -1.02
CA PRO A 49 -6.44 -4.27 -1.98
C PRO A 49 -5.13 -3.62 -2.49
N SER A 50 -4.32 -4.38 -3.22
CA SER A 50 -3.00 -3.92 -3.66
C SER A 50 -3.04 -2.58 -4.38
N GLY A 51 -2.01 -1.74 -4.20
CA GLY A 51 -1.92 -0.42 -4.83
C GLY A 51 -2.11 -0.49 -6.35
N GLY A 52 -1.53 -1.51 -6.99
CA GLY A 52 -1.72 -1.76 -8.42
C GLY A 52 -3.18 -1.99 -8.81
N ALA A 53 -3.95 -2.78 -8.04
CA ALA A 53 -5.37 -3.00 -8.30
C ALA A 53 -6.19 -1.71 -8.12
N LEU A 54 -5.88 -0.89 -7.09
CA LEU A 54 -6.50 0.42 -6.87
C LEU A 54 -6.29 1.35 -8.07
N VAL A 55 -5.05 1.46 -8.56
CA VAL A 55 -4.71 2.29 -9.72
C VAL A 55 -5.43 1.80 -10.97
N ARG A 56 -5.39 0.49 -11.27
CA ARG A 56 -6.09 -0.06 -12.44
C ARG A 56 -7.60 0.19 -12.37
N ARG A 57 -8.23 0.05 -11.20
CA ARG A 57 -9.65 0.35 -11.04
C ARG A 57 -9.94 1.83 -11.28
N ALA A 58 -9.12 2.72 -10.72
CA ALA A 58 -9.31 4.16 -10.84
C ALA A 58 -9.21 4.61 -12.31
N LEU A 59 -8.21 4.12 -13.05
CA LEU A 59 -8.03 4.42 -14.46
C LEU A 59 -9.16 3.86 -15.35
N LYS A 60 -9.76 2.73 -14.97
CA LYS A 60 -10.95 2.16 -15.65
C LYS A 60 -12.25 2.89 -15.30
N SER A 61 -12.33 3.54 -14.15
CA SER A 61 -13.55 4.20 -13.67
C SER A 61 -13.87 5.49 -14.42
N LYS A 62 -12.90 6.07 -15.14
CA LYS A 62 -13.12 7.26 -15.98
C LYS A 62 -12.25 7.25 -17.23
N ARG A 63 -12.88 7.30 -18.40
CA ARG A 63 -12.20 7.49 -19.69
C ARG A 63 -11.88 8.96 -19.93
N GLY A 64 -10.90 9.21 -20.81
CA GLY A 64 -10.56 10.57 -21.27
C GLY A 64 -9.82 11.44 -20.25
N MET A 65 -9.22 10.85 -19.20
CA MET A 65 -8.37 11.62 -18.30
C MET A 65 -7.07 12.04 -19.00
N SER A 66 -6.67 13.30 -18.82
CA SER A 66 -5.34 13.78 -19.24
C SER A 66 -4.23 13.11 -18.42
N THR A 67 -2.98 13.19 -18.88
CA THR A 67 -1.82 12.63 -18.14
C THR A 67 -1.75 13.19 -16.71
N ALA A 68 -1.84 14.52 -16.55
CA ALA A 68 -1.82 15.14 -15.23
C ALA A 68 -2.96 14.69 -14.30
N GLN A 69 -4.15 14.41 -14.87
CA GLN A 69 -5.26 13.86 -14.10
C GLN A 69 -4.99 12.42 -13.66
N LYS A 70 -4.42 11.58 -14.54
CA LYS A 70 -4.05 10.19 -14.22
C LYS A 70 -3.02 10.15 -13.10
N ASP A 71 -1.95 10.94 -13.21
CA ASP A 71 -0.87 11.00 -12.20
C ASP A 71 -1.41 11.45 -10.84
N CYS A 72 -2.30 12.46 -10.84
CA CYS A 72 -2.97 12.91 -9.63
C CYS A 72 -3.82 11.79 -9.01
N VAL A 73 -4.60 11.08 -9.82
CA VAL A 73 -5.47 9.99 -9.35
C VAL A 73 -4.64 8.85 -8.79
N GLU A 74 -3.59 8.42 -9.48
CA GLU A 74 -2.67 7.37 -9.03
C GLU A 74 -2.02 7.71 -7.68
N SER A 75 -1.51 8.94 -7.55
CA SER A 75 -0.94 9.43 -6.29
C SER A 75 -2.01 9.45 -5.18
N ALA A 76 -3.22 9.93 -5.47
CA ALA A 76 -4.29 10.03 -4.49
C ALA A 76 -4.74 8.64 -4.00
N VAL A 77 -5.01 7.69 -4.90
CA VAL A 77 -5.48 6.35 -4.50
C VAL A 77 -4.41 5.54 -3.79
N THR A 78 -3.13 5.73 -4.14
CA THR A 78 -2.02 5.04 -3.46
C THR A 78 -1.78 5.64 -2.06
N ARG A 79 -1.80 6.97 -1.93
CA ARG A 79 -1.56 7.64 -0.63
C ARG A 79 -2.72 7.46 0.36
N HIS A 80 -3.95 7.42 -0.14
CA HIS A 80 -5.16 7.31 0.68
C HIS A 80 -5.74 5.89 0.71
N GLY A 81 -5.15 4.94 -0.02
CA GLY A 81 -5.50 3.53 0.04
C GLY A 81 -5.32 2.98 1.46
N GLN A 82 -6.20 2.05 1.83
CA GLN A 82 -6.12 1.38 3.13
C GLN A 82 -4.93 0.44 3.17
N THR A 83 -4.26 0.42 4.32
CA THR A 83 -2.99 -0.24 4.51
C THR A 83 -2.97 -0.91 5.87
N ILE A 84 -2.39 -2.11 5.94
CA ILE A 84 -2.09 -2.81 7.20
C ILE A 84 -0.58 -3.04 7.27
N ALA A 85 0.00 -2.78 8.44
CA ALA A 85 1.38 -3.11 8.71
C ALA A 85 1.56 -4.61 8.98
N ILE A 86 2.54 -5.23 8.32
CA ILE A 86 2.90 -6.65 8.50
C ILE A 86 4.42 -6.84 8.45
N PRO A 87 4.98 -7.89 9.07
CA PRO A 87 6.41 -8.18 8.93
C PRO A 87 6.79 -8.36 7.45
N ALA A 88 7.89 -7.77 7.01
CA ALA A 88 8.30 -7.75 5.61
C ALA A 88 8.43 -9.18 5.03
N TRP A 89 9.02 -10.09 5.80
CA TRP A 89 9.21 -11.47 5.40
C TRP A 89 7.89 -12.27 5.29
N ILE A 90 6.88 -11.92 6.10
CA ILE A 90 5.53 -12.48 5.97
C ILE A 90 4.89 -11.99 4.68
N HIS A 91 5.02 -10.69 4.39
CA HIS A 91 4.51 -10.11 3.16
C HIS A 91 5.12 -10.82 1.94
N GLU A 92 6.43 -10.95 1.93
CA GLU A 92 7.17 -11.63 0.87
C GLU A 92 6.73 -13.08 0.69
N LYS A 93 6.63 -13.84 1.77
CA LYS A 93 6.35 -15.28 1.71
C LYS A 93 4.90 -15.59 1.32
N TYR A 94 3.93 -14.87 1.89
CA TYR A 94 2.52 -15.28 1.83
C TYR A 94 1.63 -14.43 0.93
N SER A 95 2.02 -13.20 0.59
CA SER A 95 1.21 -12.35 -0.30
C SER A 95 1.39 -12.70 -1.76
N GLN A 96 0.27 -12.72 -2.48
CA GLN A 96 0.28 -12.92 -3.93
C GLN A 96 0.49 -11.61 -4.69
N THR A 97 0.55 -10.48 -3.98
CA THR A 97 0.72 -9.14 -4.54
C THR A 97 2.01 -8.46 -4.07
N TYR A 98 2.92 -9.19 -3.43
CA TYR A 98 4.23 -8.67 -3.06
C TYR A 98 5.12 -8.52 -4.29
N LYS A 99 5.60 -7.29 -4.53
CA LYS A 99 6.55 -6.93 -5.59
C LYS A 99 6.22 -7.60 -6.93
N SER A 100 7.14 -8.39 -7.48
CA SER A 100 7.02 -9.05 -8.80
C SER A 100 5.87 -10.04 -8.92
N LYS A 101 5.28 -10.51 -7.79
CA LYS A 101 4.11 -11.39 -7.81
C LYS A 101 2.84 -10.67 -8.28
N ASN A 102 2.78 -9.34 -8.14
CA ASN A 102 1.67 -8.51 -8.59
C ASN A 102 1.77 -8.18 -10.09
N THR A 103 1.61 -9.19 -10.94
CA THR A 103 1.72 -9.04 -12.40
C THR A 103 0.67 -8.09 -12.97
N GLU A 104 0.93 -7.50 -14.15
CA GLU A 104 -0.05 -6.65 -14.82
C GLU A 104 -1.39 -7.33 -15.05
N ALA A 105 -1.37 -8.60 -15.46
CA ALA A 105 -2.58 -9.40 -15.63
C ALA A 105 -3.37 -9.52 -14.32
N ARG A 106 -2.67 -9.72 -13.18
CA ARG A 106 -3.30 -9.77 -11.86
C ARG A 106 -3.86 -8.40 -11.47
N MET A 107 -3.10 -7.32 -11.61
CA MET A 107 -3.57 -5.96 -11.31
C MET A 107 -4.81 -5.62 -12.14
N ASN A 108 -4.83 -5.97 -13.43
CA ASN A 108 -5.95 -5.72 -14.33
C ASN A 108 -7.20 -6.52 -13.95
N ARG A 109 -7.03 -7.78 -13.55
CA ARG A 109 -8.12 -8.66 -13.09
C ARG A 109 -8.67 -8.20 -11.75
N ASP A 110 -7.79 -7.96 -10.78
CA ASP A 110 -8.17 -7.60 -9.41
C ASP A 110 -8.78 -6.18 -9.36
N GLY A 111 -8.34 -5.27 -10.24
CA GLY A 111 -8.93 -3.94 -10.41
C GLY A 111 -10.06 -3.84 -11.45
N ALA A 112 -10.62 -4.96 -11.91
CA ALA A 112 -11.63 -4.95 -12.99
C ALA A 112 -12.98 -4.36 -12.55
N SER A 113 -13.41 -4.63 -11.32
CA SER A 113 -14.69 -4.18 -10.76
C SER A 113 -14.62 -4.06 -9.24
N PRO A 114 -15.60 -3.41 -8.57
CA PRO A 114 -15.70 -3.40 -7.10
C PRO A 114 -15.69 -4.80 -6.49
N GLU A 115 -16.41 -5.75 -7.11
CA GLU A 115 -16.49 -7.13 -6.64
C GLU A 115 -15.13 -7.84 -6.80
N ALA A 116 -14.41 -7.58 -7.90
CA ALA A 116 -13.06 -8.11 -8.10
C ALA A 116 -12.08 -7.59 -7.05
N MET A 117 -12.16 -6.30 -6.70
CA MET A 117 -11.35 -5.72 -5.63
C MET A 117 -11.66 -6.34 -4.27
N ASN A 118 -12.95 -6.55 -3.96
CA ASN A 118 -13.37 -7.20 -2.72
C ASN A 118 -12.88 -8.65 -2.63
N ARG A 119 -12.95 -9.40 -3.73
CA ARG A 119 -12.37 -10.77 -3.81
C ARG A 119 -10.85 -10.76 -3.65
N ALA A 120 -10.15 -9.82 -4.29
CA ALA A 120 -8.70 -9.69 -4.20
C ALA A 120 -8.24 -9.36 -2.77
N ARG A 121 -8.93 -8.41 -2.11
CA ARG A 121 -8.77 -8.09 -0.69
C ARG A 121 -8.92 -9.34 0.16
N GLY A 122 -10.03 -10.07 0.04
CA GLY A 122 -10.29 -11.27 0.84
C GLY A 122 -9.23 -12.35 0.65
N ARG A 123 -8.86 -12.63 -0.60
CA ARG A 123 -7.82 -13.63 -0.92
C ARG A 123 -6.47 -13.29 -0.31
N ASN A 124 -6.00 -12.04 -0.45
CA ASN A 124 -4.66 -11.67 0.03
C ASN A 124 -4.61 -11.62 1.56
N THR A 125 -5.63 -11.02 2.18
CA THR A 125 -5.72 -10.93 3.64
C THR A 125 -5.84 -12.30 4.31
N ALA A 126 -6.61 -13.23 3.73
CA ALA A 126 -6.70 -14.60 4.21
C ALA A 126 -5.35 -15.33 4.13
N ALA A 127 -4.61 -15.17 3.03
CA ALA A 127 -3.30 -15.80 2.84
C ALA A 127 -2.27 -15.26 3.85
N ILE A 128 -2.22 -13.94 4.07
CA ILE A 128 -1.32 -13.32 5.04
C ILE A 128 -1.69 -13.74 6.46
N HIS A 129 -2.97 -13.72 6.84
CA HIS A 129 -3.41 -14.14 8.16
C HIS A 129 -3.07 -15.61 8.45
N ALA A 130 -3.29 -16.51 7.48
CA ALA A 130 -2.89 -17.91 7.61
C ALA A 130 -1.37 -18.06 7.74
N GLY A 131 -0.59 -17.25 7.00
CA GLY A 131 0.86 -17.18 7.14
C GLY A 131 1.31 -16.75 8.53
N LEU A 132 0.70 -15.70 9.09
CA LEU A 132 0.97 -15.23 10.44
C LEU A 132 0.72 -16.31 11.50
N ILE A 133 -0.39 -17.06 11.38
CA ILE A 133 -0.70 -18.18 12.29
C ILE A 133 0.33 -19.31 12.12
N LYS A 134 0.63 -19.68 10.87
CA LYS A 134 1.55 -20.78 10.55
C LYS A 134 2.95 -20.54 11.11
N GLU A 135 3.37 -19.29 11.17
CA GLU A 135 4.69 -18.89 11.68
C GLU A 135 4.69 -18.58 13.18
N GLY A 136 3.60 -18.88 13.91
CA GLY A 136 3.52 -18.68 15.37
C GLY A 136 3.34 -17.23 15.82
N LEU A 137 3.07 -16.30 14.90
CA LEU A 137 2.90 -14.87 15.18
C LEU A 137 1.48 -14.54 15.67
N HIS A 138 0.94 -15.29 16.64
CA HIS A 138 -0.48 -15.24 17.02
C HIS A 138 -0.96 -13.85 17.46
N LYS A 139 -0.15 -13.08 18.19
CA LYS A 139 -0.48 -11.70 18.58
C LYS A 139 -0.63 -10.78 17.36
N CYS A 140 0.27 -10.92 16.39
CA CYS A 140 0.23 -10.17 15.13
C CYS A 140 -0.94 -10.64 14.25
N ALA A 141 -1.23 -11.95 14.19
CA ALA A 141 -2.39 -12.49 13.51
C ALA A 141 -3.70 -11.90 14.05
N ALA A 142 -3.86 -11.81 15.37
CA ALA A 142 -5.05 -11.24 16.00
C ALA A 142 -5.21 -9.74 15.67
N LYS A 143 -4.14 -8.94 15.78
CA LYS A 143 -4.16 -7.52 15.40
C LYS A 143 -4.46 -7.34 13.91
N TYR A 144 -3.85 -8.17 13.05
CA TYR A 144 -4.09 -8.15 11.60
C TYR A 144 -5.54 -8.47 11.25
N ALA A 145 -6.13 -9.49 11.89
CA ALA A 145 -7.53 -9.84 11.69
C ALA A 145 -8.47 -8.69 12.08
N ALA A 146 -8.21 -8.02 13.21
CA ALA A 146 -8.98 -6.84 13.62
C ALA A 146 -8.88 -5.70 12.57
N ALA A 147 -7.66 -5.43 12.06
CA ALA A 147 -7.46 -4.45 11.00
C ALA A 147 -8.21 -4.82 9.71
N VAL A 148 -8.28 -6.10 9.34
CA VAL A 148 -9.05 -6.57 8.18
C VAL A 148 -10.54 -6.29 8.34
N GLU A 149 -11.11 -6.46 9.52
CA GLU A 149 -12.51 -6.12 9.79
C GLU A 149 -12.79 -4.61 9.63
N GLU A 150 -11.86 -3.75 10.04
CA GLU A 150 -11.99 -2.31 9.78
C GLU A 150 -11.91 -1.98 8.29
N ILE A 151 -11.01 -2.62 7.53
CA ILE A 151 -10.91 -2.40 6.08
C ILE A 151 -12.18 -2.86 5.34
N LYS A 152 -12.88 -3.89 5.82
CA LYS A 152 -14.14 -4.35 5.19
C LYS A 152 -15.23 -3.27 5.22
N LYS A 153 -15.21 -2.38 6.21
CA LYS A 153 -16.16 -1.26 6.35
C LYS A 153 -15.90 -0.13 5.35
N VAL A 154 -14.73 -0.12 4.72
CA VAL A 154 -14.34 0.94 3.78
C VAL A 154 -14.92 0.69 2.40
N ASP A 155 -15.67 1.67 1.88
CA ASP A 155 -16.07 1.70 0.47
C ASP A 155 -14.89 2.15 -0.41
N ILE A 156 -14.23 1.17 -1.01
CA ILE A 156 -13.09 1.37 -1.90
C ILE A 156 -13.51 2.16 -3.15
N GLN A 157 -14.70 1.90 -3.69
CA GLN A 157 -15.15 2.54 -4.92
C GLN A 157 -15.50 4.01 -4.68
N GLU A 158 -16.15 4.31 -3.55
CA GLU A 158 -16.43 5.69 -3.17
C GLU A 158 -15.14 6.50 -3.01
N ASN A 159 -14.11 5.92 -2.38
CA ASN A 159 -12.81 6.57 -2.24
C ASN A 159 -12.13 6.84 -3.58
N ILE A 160 -12.20 5.89 -4.52
CA ILE A 160 -11.71 6.09 -5.90
C ILE A 160 -12.48 7.22 -6.59
N ASN A 161 -13.81 7.25 -6.47
CA ASN A 161 -14.64 8.29 -7.09
C ASN A 161 -14.31 9.68 -6.53
N LYS A 162 -14.08 9.78 -5.20
CA LYS A 162 -13.63 11.02 -4.54
C LYS A 162 -12.28 11.49 -5.08
N ALA A 163 -11.31 10.58 -5.25
CA ALA A 163 -10.00 10.89 -5.83
C ALA A 163 -10.12 11.42 -7.27
N ILE A 164 -10.88 10.73 -8.12
CA ILE A 164 -11.13 11.14 -9.52
C ILE A 164 -11.78 12.51 -9.57
N LYS A 165 -12.84 12.74 -8.79
CA LYS A 165 -13.55 14.04 -8.76
C LYS A 165 -12.59 15.18 -8.37
N LYS A 166 -11.80 14.99 -7.31
CA LYS A 166 -10.84 15.98 -6.83
C LYS A 166 -9.78 16.30 -7.89
N CYS A 167 -9.18 15.27 -8.48
CA CYS A 167 -8.12 15.43 -9.48
C CYS A 167 -8.62 16.04 -10.79
N CYS A 168 -9.78 15.60 -11.31
CA CYS A 168 -10.36 16.21 -12.51
C CYS A 168 -10.78 17.67 -12.29
N LYS A 169 -11.19 18.05 -11.07
CA LYS A 169 -11.47 19.47 -10.75
C LYS A 169 -10.19 20.30 -10.69
N LYS A 170 -9.09 19.72 -10.20
CA LYS A 170 -7.80 20.42 -10.05
C LYS A 170 -7.12 20.70 -11.40
N TYR A 171 -7.22 19.78 -12.35
CA TYR A 171 -6.57 19.86 -13.67
C TYR A 171 -7.63 19.97 -14.77
N ARG A 172 -8.56 20.91 -14.58
CA ARG A 172 -9.68 21.15 -15.48
C ARG A 172 -9.36 22.30 -16.43
#